data_AF-F6B670-F1
#
_entry.id   AF-F6B670-F1
#
_cell.length_a   1.000
_cell.length_b   1.000
_cell.length_c   1.000
_cell.angle_alpha   90.00
_cell.angle_beta   90.00
_cell.angle_gamma   90.00
#
_symmetry.space_group_name_H-M   'P 1'
#
loop_
_entity.id
_entity.type
_entity.pdbx_description
1 polymer ?
#
loop_
_entity_poly.entity_id
_entity_poly.type
_entity_poly.pdbx_seq_one_letter_code
_entity_poly.pdbx_strand_id
1 'polypeptide(L)'
;MQRQDKSNRKGKITIFILCLSTLLLGSLMIYNFALAQDPVLYWGTSGDKVYQVQKRLKDWGYYTGPLDGYFGSQMSAAVQKFQRYNGLTADGVVGEQTWQALGLATPAPRNTYTGSSRGFVSNRDAVNLLARVIMGEAADEPYTGKVAVGAVILNRTRHAGFPSTLAGVIYQPSAFESVANGQYNRPLDPEAIRAAQDALAGYDPTGGALYFWNPSKPVSPWIWSRPIVGQIGRHVFAY
;
A
#
# COMPACT_ATOMS: atom_id res chain seq x y z
N MET A 1 43.55 23.75 55.94
CA MET A 1 42.11 23.81 55.65
C MET A 1 41.78 23.64 54.15
N GLN A 2 42.49 22.77 53.40
CA GLN A 2 42.36 22.69 51.91
C GLN A 2 42.22 21.26 51.34
N ARG A 3 42.19 20.21 52.18
CA ARG A 3 42.16 18.81 51.70
C ARG A 3 40.76 18.20 51.55
N GLN A 4 39.75 18.69 52.26
CA GLN A 4 38.40 18.10 52.22
C GLN A 4 37.60 18.44 50.94
N ASP A 5 37.84 19.60 50.34
CA ASP A 5 37.04 20.07 49.20
C ASP A 5 37.37 19.35 47.87
N LYS A 6 38.64 18.96 47.68
CA LYS A 6 39.08 18.21 46.48
C LYS A 6 38.48 16.79 46.40
N SER A 7 38.21 16.15 47.53
CA SER A 7 37.63 14.80 47.56
C SER A 7 36.18 14.80 47.08
N ASN A 8 35.39 15.78 47.55
CA ASN A 8 33.98 15.90 47.22
C ASN A 8 33.76 16.30 45.75
N ARG A 9 34.67 17.10 45.18
CA ARG A 9 34.65 17.47 43.76
C ARG A 9 34.97 16.28 42.84
N LYS A 10 35.92 15.43 43.22
CA LYS A 10 36.26 14.21 42.46
C LYS A 10 35.12 13.20 42.49
N GLY A 11 34.51 12.95 43.66
CA GLY A 11 33.35 12.04 43.78
C GLY A 11 32.13 12.50 42.97
N LYS A 12 31.82 13.80 42.96
CA LYS A 12 30.73 14.37 42.15
C LYS A 12 30.99 14.27 40.64
N ILE A 13 32.23 14.45 40.18
CA ILE A 13 32.60 14.32 38.77
C ILE A 13 32.56 12.84 38.32
N THR A 14 33.00 11.91 39.16
CA THR A 14 32.95 10.47 38.85
C THR A 14 31.51 9.96 38.77
N ILE A 15 30.61 10.41 39.66
CA ILE A 15 29.18 10.06 39.62
C ILE A 15 28.48 10.65 38.39
N PHE A 16 28.82 11.88 37.98
CA PHE A 16 28.26 12.51 36.79
C PHE A 16 28.70 11.82 35.49
N ILE A 17 29.96 11.37 35.40
CA ILE A 17 30.48 10.63 34.23
C ILE A 17 29.88 9.21 34.16
N LEU A 18 29.62 8.55 35.29
CA LEU A 18 28.96 7.23 35.32
C LEU A 18 27.47 7.32 34.94
N CYS A 19 26.78 8.40 35.30
CA CYS A 19 25.39 8.64 34.88
C CYS A 19 25.29 9.06 33.41
N LEU A 20 26.26 9.83 32.90
CA LEU A 20 26.28 10.24 31.50
C LEU A 20 26.71 9.09 30.56
N SER A 21 27.58 8.17 31.01
CA SER A 21 27.94 6.98 30.22
C SER A 21 26.86 5.90 30.24
N THR A 22 26.06 5.78 31.30
CA THR A 22 24.86 4.90 31.32
C THR A 22 23.68 5.50 30.56
N LEU A 23 23.54 6.83 30.51
CA LEU A 23 22.60 7.50 29.60
C LEU A 23 23.03 7.43 28.13
N LEU A 24 24.33 7.43 27.82
CA LEU A 24 24.85 7.30 26.45
C LEU A 24 24.95 5.84 25.96
N LEU A 25 25.11 4.87 26.86
CA LEU A 25 24.98 3.43 26.54
C LEU A 25 23.50 2.98 26.50
N GLY A 26 22.60 3.65 27.25
CA GLY A 26 21.16 3.47 27.16
C GLY A 26 20.54 4.05 25.88
N SER A 27 21.13 5.10 25.30
CA SER A 27 20.69 5.66 24.02
C SER A 27 21.23 4.94 22.78
N LEU A 28 22.12 3.95 22.95
CA LEU A 28 22.65 3.12 21.85
C LEU A 28 22.01 1.71 21.79
N MET A 29 21.15 1.36 22.75
CA MET A 29 20.42 0.07 22.82
C MET A 29 18.93 0.20 22.48
N ILE A 30 18.51 1.33 21.90
CA ILE A 30 17.20 1.51 21.26
C ILE A 30 17.43 1.81 19.77
N TYR A 31 18.21 0.97 19.09
CA TYR A 31 18.15 0.91 17.64
C TYR A 31 17.05 -0.07 17.26
N ASN A 32 15.84 0.48 17.11
CA ASN A 32 14.78 0.02 16.21
C ASN A 32 14.74 -1.49 15.92
N PHE A 33 14.09 -2.28 16.78
CA PHE A 33 13.32 -3.40 16.25
C PHE A 33 12.08 -2.81 15.57
N ALA A 34 12.27 -2.24 14.38
CA ALA A 34 11.15 -2.05 13.48
C ALA A 34 10.59 -3.45 13.20
N LEU A 35 9.35 -3.69 13.61
CA LEU A 35 8.63 -4.92 13.32
C LEU A 35 8.51 -5.04 11.80
N ALA A 36 9.44 -5.77 11.16
CA ALA A 36 9.41 -5.96 9.72
C ALA A 36 8.32 -6.99 9.39
N GLN A 37 7.06 -6.53 9.35
CA GLN A 37 5.99 -7.23 8.66
C GLN A 37 6.38 -7.37 7.19
N ASP A 38 6.12 -8.53 6.58
CA ASP A 38 6.44 -8.72 5.17
C ASP A 38 5.74 -7.69 4.30
N PRO A 39 6.43 -7.14 3.28
CA PRO A 39 5.84 -6.15 2.40
C PRO A 39 4.64 -6.78 1.67
N VAL A 40 3.58 -5.98 1.49
CA VAL A 40 2.46 -6.40 0.65
C VAL A 40 2.97 -6.50 -0.79
N LEU A 41 2.87 -7.70 -1.39
CA LEU A 41 3.23 -7.89 -2.79
C LEU A 41 1.99 -7.82 -3.66
N TYR A 42 2.13 -7.15 -4.78
CA TYR A 42 1.06 -6.94 -5.75
C TYR A 42 1.68 -6.75 -7.12
N TRP A 43 0.83 -6.68 -8.15
CA TRP A 43 1.29 -6.53 -9.52
C TRP A 43 2.32 -5.40 -9.70
N GLY A 44 3.40 -5.66 -10.44
CA GLY A 44 4.46 -4.70 -10.73
C GLY A 44 5.50 -4.55 -9.61
N THR A 45 5.29 -5.14 -8.43
CA THR A 45 6.35 -5.27 -7.43
C THR A 45 7.43 -6.24 -7.91
N SER A 46 8.67 -5.98 -7.51
CA SER A 46 9.82 -6.83 -7.84
C SER A 46 10.73 -7.04 -6.65
N GLY A 47 11.50 -8.12 -6.66
CA GLY A 47 12.59 -8.39 -5.71
C GLY A 47 12.52 -9.77 -5.08
N ASP A 48 13.39 -10.01 -4.10
CA ASP A 48 13.61 -11.33 -3.50
C ASP A 48 12.33 -11.93 -2.88
N LYS A 49 11.49 -11.09 -2.27
CA LYS A 49 10.21 -11.53 -1.69
C LYS A 49 9.24 -12.03 -2.77
N VAL A 50 9.21 -11.37 -3.92
CA VAL A 50 8.41 -11.81 -5.08
C VAL A 50 8.93 -13.15 -5.59
N TYR A 51 10.25 -13.27 -5.75
CA TYR A 51 10.89 -14.53 -6.16
C TYR A 51 10.54 -15.69 -5.22
N GLN A 52 10.59 -15.47 -3.90
CA GLN A 52 10.24 -16.49 -2.90
C GLN A 52 8.79 -16.97 -3.06
N VAL A 53 7.85 -16.05 -3.28
CA VAL A 53 6.44 -16.40 -3.48
C VAL A 53 6.24 -17.11 -4.83
N GLN A 54 6.85 -16.62 -5.92
CA GLN A 54 6.81 -17.29 -7.22
C GLN A 54 7.29 -18.73 -7.10
N LYS A 55 8.43 -18.95 -6.43
CA LYS A 55 8.99 -20.28 -6.21
C LYS A 55 8.02 -21.15 -5.42
N ARG A 56 7.45 -20.64 -4.32
CA ARG A 56 6.49 -21.40 -3.50
C ARG A 56 5.23 -21.79 -4.27
N LEU A 57 4.64 -20.84 -4.99
CA LEU A 57 3.44 -21.09 -5.80
C LEU A 57 3.74 -22.07 -6.95
N LYS A 58 4.96 -22.06 -7.48
CA LYS A 58 5.40 -22.99 -8.51
C LYS A 58 5.60 -24.39 -7.96
N ASP A 59 6.27 -24.51 -6.82
CA ASP A 59 6.46 -25.77 -6.09
C ASP A 59 5.11 -26.44 -5.73
N TRP A 60 4.07 -25.63 -5.51
CA TRP A 60 2.70 -26.09 -5.22
C TRP A 60 1.77 -26.17 -6.45
N GLY A 61 2.28 -25.96 -7.67
CA GLY A 61 1.50 -26.12 -8.91
C GLY A 61 0.45 -25.02 -9.17
N TYR A 62 0.50 -23.90 -8.45
CA TYR A 62 -0.34 -22.72 -8.71
C TYR A 62 0.23 -21.83 -9.80
N TYR A 63 1.56 -21.78 -9.95
CA TYR A 63 2.26 -20.86 -10.84
C TYR A 63 3.15 -21.61 -11.85
N THR A 64 3.01 -21.31 -13.14
CA THR A 64 3.80 -21.94 -14.23
C THR A 64 4.79 -20.97 -14.88
N GLY A 65 4.77 -19.69 -14.49
CA GLY A 65 5.60 -18.65 -15.09
C GLY A 65 7.08 -18.66 -14.65
N PRO A 66 7.86 -17.65 -15.08
CA PRO A 66 9.27 -17.52 -14.72
C PRO A 66 9.47 -17.19 -13.24
N LEU A 67 10.60 -17.62 -12.67
CA LEU A 67 11.06 -17.22 -11.34
C LEU A 67 12.02 -16.03 -11.49
N ASP A 68 11.49 -14.91 -11.95
CA ASP A 68 12.26 -13.69 -12.27
C ASP A 68 12.21 -12.63 -11.17
N GLY A 69 11.47 -12.89 -10.09
CA GLY A 69 11.25 -11.93 -9.02
C GLY A 69 10.38 -10.76 -9.45
N TYR A 70 9.58 -10.88 -10.52
CA TYR A 70 8.63 -9.87 -10.98
C TYR A 70 7.17 -10.31 -10.82
N PHE A 71 6.35 -9.48 -10.18
CA PHE A 71 4.96 -9.79 -9.92
C PHE A 71 4.09 -9.40 -11.12
N GLY A 72 4.08 -10.23 -12.16
CA GLY A 72 3.24 -10.03 -13.36
C GLY A 72 1.86 -10.69 -13.32
N SER A 73 1.19 -10.77 -14.47
CA SER A 73 -0.15 -11.39 -14.63
C SER A 73 -0.23 -12.82 -14.21
N GLN A 74 0.73 -13.61 -14.67
CA GLN A 74 0.74 -15.03 -14.35
C GLN A 74 0.86 -15.24 -12.84
N MET A 75 1.64 -14.40 -12.15
CA MET A 75 1.79 -14.46 -10.70
C MET A 75 0.51 -13.99 -9.99
N SER A 76 -0.09 -12.89 -10.43
CA SER A 76 -1.38 -12.42 -9.87
C SER A 76 -2.48 -13.48 -10.00
N ALA A 77 -2.62 -14.08 -11.18
CA ALA A 77 -3.56 -15.18 -11.41
C ALA A 77 -3.26 -16.40 -10.51
N ALA A 78 -1.98 -16.74 -10.32
CA ALA A 78 -1.56 -17.81 -9.42
C ALA A 78 -1.88 -17.51 -7.95
N VAL A 79 -1.67 -16.28 -7.49
CA VAL A 79 -2.02 -15.83 -6.14
C VAL A 79 -3.54 -15.88 -5.94
N GLN A 80 -4.33 -15.38 -6.90
CA GLN A 80 -5.80 -15.50 -6.83
C GLN A 80 -6.24 -16.95 -6.75
N LYS A 81 -5.65 -17.83 -7.58
CA LYS A 81 -5.94 -19.27 -7.54
C LYS A 81 -5.62 -19.84 -6.16
N PHE A 82 -4.40 -19.60 -5.65
CA PHE A 82 -3.98 -20.02 -4.32
C PHE A 82 -4.96 -19.53 -3.24
N GLN A 83 -5.33 -18.25 -3.26
CA GLN A 83 -6.27 -17.67 -2.31
C GLN A 83 -7.64 -18.37 -2.35
N ARG A 84 -8.22 -18.60 -3.53
CA ARG A 84 -9.51 -19.32 -3.67
C ARG A 84 -9.44 -20.72 -3.04
N TYR A 85 -8.39 -21.46 -3.33
CA TYR A 85 -8.22 -22.83 -2.83
C TYR A 85 -7.97 -22.90 -1.31
N ASN A 86 -7.51 -21.81 -0.71
CA ASN A 86 -7.22 -21.72 0.73
C ASN A 86 -8.25 -20.90 1.51
N GLY A 87 -9.42 -20.63 0.92
CA GLY A 87 -10.52 -19.90 1.60
C GLY A 87 -10.20 -18.44 1.91
N LEU A 88 -9.23 -17.85 1.22
CA LEU A 88 -8.87 -16.43 1.34
C LEU A 88 -9.64 -15.58 0.33
N THR A 89 -9.65 -14.28 0.56
CA THR A 89 -10.12 -13.32 -0.46
C THR A 89 -9.20 -13.39 -1.68
N ALA A 90 -9.76 -13.73 -2.83
CA ALA A 90 -9.00 -13.97 -4.06
C ALA A 90 -8.73 -12.70 -4.86
N ASP A 91 -8.02 -11.75 -4.25
CA ASP A 91 -7.73 -10.43 -4.81
C ASP A 91 -6.40 -10.35 -5.58
N GLY A 92 -5.58 -11.39 -5.54
CA GLY A 92 -4.29 -11.45 -6.23
C GLY A 92 -3.17 -10.71 -5.51
N VAL A 93 -3.37 -10.36 -4.24
CA VAL A 93 -2.41 -9.62 -3.41
C VAL A 93 -1.82 -10.53 -2.33
N VAL A 94 -0.50 -10.49 -2.19
CA VAL A 94 0.18 -11.17 -1.08
C VAL A 94 0.25 -10.23 0.12
N GLY A 95 -0.88 -10.12 0.82
CA GLY A 95 -0.99 -9.46 2.12
C GLY A 95 -0.72 -10.44 3.27
N GLU A 96 -0.88 -9.99 4.52
CA GLU A 96 -0.55 -10.76 5.73
C GLU A 96 -1.14 -12.18 5.75
N GLN A 97 -2.43 -12.33 5.44
CA GLN A 97 -3.09 -13.66 5.42
C GLN A 97 -2.53 -14.56 4.32
N THR A 98 -2.23 -13.99 3.16
CA THR A 98 -1.59 -14.72 2.06
C THR A 98 -0.17 -15.13 2.44
N TRP A 99 0.61 -14.25 3.09
CA TRP A 99 1.95 -14.57 3.61
C TRP A 99 1.92 -15.73 4.62
N GLN A 100 0.96 -15.70 5.55
CA GLN A 100 0.76 -16.75 6.54
C GLN A 100 0.37 -18.07 5.87
N ALA A 101 -0.61 -18.05 4.96
CA ALA A 101 -1.06 -19.24 4.23
C ALA A 101 0.06 -19.81 3.31
N LEU A 102 0.90 -18.95 2.76
CA LEU A 102 2.09 -19.36 2.01
C LEU A 102 3.19 -19.93 2.90
N GLY A 103 3.11 -19.84 4.23
CA GLY A 103 4.18 -20.26 5.14
C GLY A 103 5.50 -19.55 4.85
N LEU A 104 5.41 -18.28 4.44
CA LEU A 104 6.54 -17.39 4.13
C LEU A 104 6.52 -16.14 5.01
N ALA A 105 5.52 -16.01 5.90
CA ALA A 105 5.45 -14.93 6.86
C ALA A 105 6.65 -14.95 7.80
N THR A 106 7.33 -13.83 7.90
CA THR A 106 8.32 -13.53 8.93
C THR A 106 7.59 -13.55 10.28
N PRO A 107 8.05 -14.32 11.28
CA PRO A 107 7.38 -14.40 12.57
C PRO A 107 7.27 -13.01 13.21
N ALA A 108 6.06 -12.48 13.31
CA ALA A 108 5.80 -11.31 14.13
C ALA A 108 5.95 -11.71 15.61
N PRO A 109 6.48 -10.83 16.49
CA PRO A 109 6.33 -11.01 17.92
C PRO A 109 4.84 -11.11 18.24
N ARG A 110 4.40 -12.22 18.83
CA ARG A 110 3.00 -12.47 19.19
C ARG A 110 2.57 -11.50 20.30
N ASN A 111 2.14 -10.30 19.92
CA ASN A 111 1.21 -9.55 20.75
C ASN A 111 -0.18 -10.12 20.45
N THR A 112 -0.74 -10.82 21.43
CA THR A 112 -2.14 -11.23 21.48
C THR A 112 -3.03 -9.99 21.46
N TYR A 113 -3.34 -9.50 20.27
CA TYR A 113 -4.51 -8.68 20.02
C TYR A 113 -5.43 -9.48 19.10
N THR A 114 -6.52 -9.95 19.68
CA THR A 114 -7.67 -10.52 18.98
C THR A 114 -8.30 -9.45 18.09
N GLY A 115 -7.81 -9.36 16.87
CA GLY A 115 -8.39 -8.57 15.80
C GLY A 115 -7.84 -9.09 14.50
N SER A 116 -8.66 -9.82 13.74
CA SER A 116 -8.29 -10.36 12.44
C SER A 116 -7.74 -9.25 11.53
N SER A 117 -6.43 -9.19 11.36
CA SER A 117 -5.76 -8.31 10.41
C SER A 117 -6.12 -8.76 9.00
N ARG A 118 -7.16 -8.13 8.45
CA ARG A 118 -7.64 -8.32 7.08
C ARG A 118 -6.66 -7.66 6.10
N GLY A 119 -5.51 -8.28 5.83
CA GLY A 119 -4.62 -7.91 4.72
C GLY A 119 -4.38 -6.41 4.50
N PHE A 120 -4.31 -5.63 5.59
CA PHE A 120 -4.43 -4.18 5.50
C PHE A 120 -3.11 -3.61 4.98
N VAL A 121 -3.16 -2.98 3.80
CA VAL A 121 -2.11 -2.07 3.33
C VAL A 121 -1.92 -1.00 4.41
N SER A 122 -0.69 -0.72 4.84
CA SER A 122 -0.47 0.34 5.84
C SER A 122 -1.07 1.66 5.32
N ASN A 123 -1.57 2.54 6.20
CA ASN A 123 -2.19 3.79 5.75
C ASN A 123 -1.26 4.59 4.81
N ARG A 124 0.05 4.51 5.04
CA ARG A 124 1.08 5.12 4.18
C ARG A 124 1.14 4.47 2.79
N ASP A 125 1.08 3.15 2.71
CA ASP A 125 1.12 2.44 1.44
C ASP A 125 -0.17 2.66 0.63
N ALA A 126 -1.32 2.79 1.32
CA ALA A 126 -2.60 3.07 0.67
C ALA A 126 -2.61 4.48 0.07
N VAL A 127 -2.13 5.47 0.83
CA VAL A 127 -1.91 6.84 0.33
C VAL A 127 -0.98 6.83 -0.87
N ASN A 128 0.16 6.13 -0.79
CA ASN A 128 1.13 6.11 -1.89
C ASN A 128 0.59 5.42 -3.15
N LEU A 129 -0.15 4.32 -3.01
CA LEU A 129 -0.77 3.63 -4.14
C LEU A 129 -1.81 4.52 -4.81
N LEU A 130 -2.71 5.12 -4.01
CA LEU A 130 -3.77 5.96 -4.52
C LEU A 130 -3.22 7.25 -5.15
N ALA A 131 -2.22 7.87 -4.52
CA ALA A 131 -1.55 9.08 -5.04
C ALA A 131 -0.90 8.83 -6.41
N ARG A 132 -0.27 7.66 -6.63
CA ARG A 132 0.30 7.32 -7.94
C ARG A 132 -0.75 7.29 -9.05
N VAL A 133 -1.91 6.71 -8.76
CA VAL A 133 -3.02 6.68 -9.72
C VAL A 133 -3.56 8.08 -9.95
N ILE A 134 -3.76 8.87 -8.89
CA ILE A 134 -4.23 10.26 -9.01
C ILE A 134 -3.27 11.11 -9.86
N MET A 135 -1.96 10.98 -9.67
CA MET A 135 -0.96 11.65 -10.53
C MET A 135 -1.09 11.23 -11.99
N GLY A 136 -1.40 9.97 -12.23
CA GLY A 136 -1.55 9.40 -13.55
C GLY A 136 -2.79 9.84 -14.31
N GLU A 137 -3.92 9.75 -13.63
CA GLU A 137 -5.23 9.93 -14.23
C GLU A 137 -5.70 11.39 -14.14
N ALA A 138 -5.28 12.12 -13.12
CA ALA A 138 -5.84 13.41 -12.75
C ALA A 138 -4.79 14.53 -12.52
N ALA A 139 -3.57 14.39 -13.06
CA ALA A 139 -2.51 15.40 -12.88
C ALA A 139 -2.97 16.84 -13.20
N ASP A 140 -3.61 17.04 -14.35
CA ASP A 140 -4.09 18.37 -14.78
C ASP A 140 -5.55 18.66 -14.40
N GLU A 141 -6.14 17.87 -13.50
CA GLU A 141 -7.48 18.12 -12.99
C GLU A 141 -7.45 19.11 -11.80
N PRO A 142 -8.54 19.86 -11.54
CA PRO A 142 -8.65 20.62 -10.30
C PRO A 142 -8.57 19.68 -9.08
N TYR A 143 -8.23 20.23 -7.91
CA TYR A 143 -8.09 19.44 -6.68
C TYR A 143 -9.29 18.52 -6.41
N THR A 144 -10.51 19.03 -6.58
CA THR A 144 -11.74 18.24 -6.44
C THR A 144 -11.79 17.04 -7.40
N GLY A 145 -11.28 17.18 -8.63
CA GLY A 145 -11.17 16.09 -9.60
C GLY A 145 -10.13 15.04 -9.21
N LYS A 146 -9.02 15.45 -8.58
CA LYS A 146 -8.02 14.54 -8.00
C LYS A 146 -8.63 13.69 -6.88
N VAL A 147 -9.37 14.31 -5.97
CA VAL A 147 -10.10 13.56 -4.91
C VAL A 147 -11.17 12.67 -5.53
N ALA A 148 -11.90 13.15 -6.53
CA ALA A 148 -12.95 12.39 -7.22
C ALA A 148 -12.42 11.06 -7.80
N VAL A 149 -11.25 11.07 -8.46
CA VAL A 149 -10.61 9.84 -8.95
C VAL A 149 -10.26 8.91 -7.80
N GLY A 150 -9.70 9.45 -6.71
CA GLY A 150 -9.41 8.67 -5.50
C GLY A 150 -10.66 8.02 -4.90
N ALA A 151 -11.77 8.75 -4.84
CA ALA A 151 -13.04 8.28 -4.32
C ALA A 151 -13.65 7.17 -5.18
N VAL A 152 -13.62 7.29 -6.52
CA VAL A 152 -14.07 6.22 -7.43
C VAL A 152 -13.32 4.91 -7.18
N ILE A 153 -12.00 4.97 -6.98
CA ILE A 153 -11.18 3.79 -6.68
C ILE A 153 -11.65 3.15 -5.36
N LEU A 154 -11.91 3.96 -4.33
CA LEU A 154 -12.40 3.45 -3.05
C LEU A 154 -13.83 2.91 -3.14
N ASN A 155 -14.70 3.51 -3.96
CA ASN A 155 -16.05 3.01 -4.23
C ASN A 155 -16.01 1.63 -4.87
N ARG A 156 -15.07 1.40 -5.81
CA ARG A 156 -14.82 0.07 -6.39
C ARG A 156 -14.44 -0.95 -5.32
N THR A 157 -13.58 -0.62 -4.35
CA THR A 157 -13.21 -1.57 -3.28
C THR A 157 -14.40 -2.02 -2.42
N ARG A 158 -15.50 -1.26 -2.43
CA ARG A 158 -16.74 -1.54 -1.68
C ARG A 158 -17.84 -2.17 -2.56
N HIS A 159 -17.64 -2.25 -3.87
CA HIS A 159 -18.65 -2.71 -4.81
C HIS A 159 -18.40 -4.16 -5.23
N ALA A 160 -19.43 -5.00 -5.18
CA ALA A 160 -19.32 -6.45 -5.42
C ALA A 160 -18.81 -6.83 -6.82
N GLY A 161 -18.94 -5.93 -7.80
CA GLY A 161 -18.42 -6.12 -9.16
C GLY A 161 -16.91 -5.86 -9.35
N PHE A 162 -16.19 -5.46 -8.30
CA PHE A 162 -14.77 -5.13 -8.35
C PHE A 162 -14.00 -5.86 -7.24
N PRO A 163 -12.66 -5.94 -7.35
CA PRO A 163 -11.82 -6.45 -6.26
C PRO A 163 -12.03 -5.65 -4.97
N SER A 164 -12.04 -6.33 -3.84
CA SER A 164 -12.33 -5.73 -2.52
C SER A 164 -11.12 -5.06 -1.85
N THR A 165 -9.99 -4.96 -2.54
CA THR A 165 -8.78 -4.31 -2.02
C THR A 165 -8.29 -3.20 -2.94
N LEU A 166 -7.68 -2.18 -2.34
CA LEU A 166 -7.19 -1.01 -3.08
C LEU A 166 -6.22 -1.42 -4.19
N ALA A 167 -5.24 -2.27 -3.87
CA ALA A 167 -4.33 -2.82 -4.86
C ALA A 167 -5.08 -3.66 -5.91
N GLY A 168 -6.04 -4.51 -5.51
CA GLY A 168 -6.84 -5.28 -6.45
C GLY A 168 -7.53 -4.40 -7.50
N VAL A 169 -8.14 -3.29 -7.08
CA VAL A 169 -8.79 -2.31 -8.00
C VAL A 169 -7.77 -1.60 -8.88
N ILE A 170 -6.69 -1.09 -8.29
CA ILE A 170 -5.66 -0.30 -8.98
C ILE A 170 -4.94 -1.12 -10.07
N TYR A 171 -4.75 -2.42 -9.84
CA TYR A 171 -4.02 -3.29 -10.75
C TYR A 171 -4.91 -4.12 -11.68
N GLN A 172 -6.21 -3.83 -11.76
CA GLN A 172 -7.05 -4.46 -12.78
C GLN A 172 -6.52 -4.17 -14.19
N PRO A 173 -6.54 -5.15 -15.12
CA PRO A 173 -6.06 -4.94 -16.48
C PRO A 173 -6.71 -3.71 -17.13
N SER A 174 -5.87 -2.80 -17.63
CA SER A 174 -6.28 -1.57 -18.31
C SER A 174 -7.16 -0.60 -17.48
N ALA A 175 -7.21 -0.75 -16.15
CA ALA A 175 -7.97 0.17 -15.31
C ALA A 175 -7.31 1.53 -15.14
N PHE A 176 -5.98 1.57 -15.06
CA PHE A 176 -5.17 2.77 -14.85
C PHE A 176 -3.85 2.67 -15.63
N GLU A 177 -3.70 3.46 -16.69
CA GLU A 177 -2.52 3.41 -17.58
C GLU A 177 -1.23 3.82 -16.85
N SER A 178 -1.38 4.72 -15.88
CA SER A 178 -0.30 5.22 -15.04
C SER A 178 0.43 4.15 -14.23
N VAL A 179 -0.29 3.10 -13.87
CA VAL A 179 0.21 1.94 -13.14
C VAL A 179 0.95 0.97 -14.07
N ALA A 180 0.47 0.83 -15.32
CA ALA A 180 1.04 -0.06 -16.32
C ALA A 180 2.41 0.44 -16.84
N ASN A 181 2.66 1.75 -16.84
CA ASN A 181 3.85 2.37 -17.43
C ASN A 181 5.06 2.49 -16.49
N GLY A 182 5.08 1.77 -15.36
CA GLY A 182 6.26 1.66 -14.51
C GLY A 182 6.69 2.96 -13.80
N GLN A 183 5.79 3.94 -13.64
CA GLN A 183 6.09 5.20 -12.95
C GLN A 183 6.21 5.07 -11.42
N TYR A 184 6.29 3.85 -10.88
CA TYR A 184 6.32 3.59 -9.43
C TYR A 184 7.48 4.29 -8.70
N ASN A 185 8.57 4.60 -9.41
CA ASN A 185 9.78 5.26 -8.91
C ASN A 185 9.75 6.80 -8.94
N ARG A 186 8.71 7.42 -9.50
CA ARG A 186 8.65 8.90 -9.51
C ARG A 186 8.35 9.44 -8.11
N PRO A 187 8.95 10.58 -7.71
CA PRO A 187 8.56 11.27 -6.50
C PRO A 187 7.06 11.58 -6.52
N LEU A 188 6.38 11.33 -5.40
CA LEU A 188 4.95 11.61 -5.29
C LEU A 188 4.71 13.11 -5.22
N ASP A 189 3.74 13.58 -6.00
CA ASP A 189 3.23 14.94 -5.95
C ASP A 189 2.52 15.19 -4.60
N PRO A 190 2.90 16.24 -3.83
CA PRO A 190 2.23 16.56 -2.57
C PRO A 190 0.73 16.79 -2.70
N GLU A 191 0.26 17.34 -3.83
CA GLU A 191 -1.17 17.55 -4.04
C GLU A 191 -1.91 16.24 -4.27
N ALA A 192 -1.34 15.30 -5.03
CA ALA A 192 -1.89 13.95 -5.18
C ALA A 192 -1.89 13.16 -3.85
N ILE A 193 -0.86 13.32 -3.01
CA ILE A 193 -0.85 12.73 -1.65
C ILE A 193 -2.01 13.28 -0.83
N ARG A 194 -2.21 14.60 -0.83
CA ARG A 194 -3.30 15.25 -0.08
C ARG A 194 -4.67 14.79 -0.58
N ALA A 195 -4.84 14.71 -1.90
CA ALA A 195 -6.09 14.21 -2.49
C ALA A 195 -6.36 12.74 -2.15
N ALA A 196 -5.32 11.90 -2.12
CA ALA A 196 -5.43 10.51 -1.68
C ALA A 196 -5.84 10.40 -0.20
N GLN A 197 -5.27 11.24 0.66
CA GLN A 197 -5.63 11.30 2.08
C GLN A 197 -7.10 11.71 2.29
N ASP A 198 -7.57 12.74 1.57
CA ASP A 198 -8.96 13.19 1.66
C ASP A 198 -9.94 12.11 1.19
N ALA A 199 -9.64 11.43 0.08
CA ALA A 199 -10.44 10.29 -0.38
C ALA A 199 -10.47 9.16 0.66
N LEU A 200 -9.32 8.78 1.22
CA LEU A 200 -9.21 7.74 2.27
C LEU A 200 -9.94 8.12 3.56
N ALA A 201 -10.00 9.41 3.88
CA ALA A 201 -10.80 9.96 4.97
C ALA A 201 -12.32 9.92 4.70
N GLY A 202 -12.73 9.56 3.48
CA GLY A 202 -14.11 9.36 3.08
C GLY A 202 -14.73 10.53 2.33
N TYR A 203 -13.95 11.55 1.94
CA TYR A 203 -14.47 12.62 1.10
C TYR A 203 -14.69 12.11 -0.34
N ASP A 204 -15.95 12.08 -0.77
CA ASP A 204 -16.36 11.64 -2.10
C ASP A 204 -17.20 12.73 -2.81
N PRO A 205 -16.58 13.55 -3.68
CA PRO A 205 -17.30 14.57 -4.46
C PRO A 205 -18.13 13.98 -5.61
N THR A 206 -18.07 12.67 -5.85
CA THR A 206 -18.78 11.97 -6.93
C THR A 206 -20.06 11.29 -6.48
N GLY A 207 -20.34 11.26 -5.17
CA GLY A 207 -21.55 10.65 -4.63
C GLY A 207 -21.69 9.15 -4.94
N GLY A 208 -20.59 8.40 -4.94
CA GLY A 208 -20.58 6.96 -5.15
C GLY A 208 -20.27 6.49 -6.56
N ALA A 209 -19.70 7.33 -7.44
CA ALA A 209 -19.39 6.93 -8.81
C ALA A 209 -18.41 5.75 -8.87
N LEU A 210 -18.57 4.89 -9.89
CA LEU A 210 -17.74 3.71 -10.15
C LEU A 210 -16.88 3.87 -11.41
N TYR A 211 -17.22 4.83 -12.27
CA TYR A 211 -16.56 5.08 -13.53
C TYR A 211 -16.26 6.56 -13.71
N PHE A 212 -15.16 6.85 -14.42
CA PHE A 212 -14.88 8.17 -14.93
C PHE A 212 -14.21 8.09 -16.31
N TRP A 213 -14.37 9.12 -17.13
CA TRP A 213 -13.68 9.24 -18.42
C TRP A 213 -13.54 10.69 -18.85
N ASN A 214 -12.58 10.96 -19.73
CA ASN A 214 -12.46 12.25 -20.40
C ASN A 214 -13.30 12.23 -21.69
N PRO A 215 -14.36 13.05 -21.81
CA PRO A 215 -15.27 13.02 -22.95
C PRO A 215 -14.62 13.51 -24.24
N SER A 216 -13.46 14.19 -24.16
CA SER A 216 -12.68 14.66 -25.30
C SER A 216 -11.73 13.59 -25.86
N LYS A 217 -11.62 12.41 -25.22
CA LYS A 217 -10.82 11.28 -25.70
C LYS A 217 -11.73 10.17 -26.27
N PRO A 218 -11.25 9.37 -27.24
CA PRO A 218 -11.97 8.18 -27.68
C PRO A 218 -12.18 7.21 -26.50
N VAL A 219 -13.42 6.78 -26.30
CA VAL A 219 -13.82 5.85 -25.24
C VAL A 219 -14.82 4.83 -25.78
N SER A 220 -14.97 3.69 -25.10
CA SER A 220 -15.97 2.68 -25.47
C SER A 220 -17.38 3.29 -25.47
N PRO A 221 -18.22 3.07 -26.50
CA PRO A 221 -19.61 3.55 -26.52
C PRO A 221 -20.42 3.10 -25.30
N TRP A 222 -20.09 1.93 -24.74
CA TRP A 222 -20.72 1.41 -23.52
C TRP A 222 -20.62 2.38 -22.33
N ILE A 223 -19.55 3.15 -22.20
CA ILE A 223 -19.37 4.05 -21.04
C ILE A 223 -20.44 5.15 -20.99
N TRP A 224 -20.95 5.57 -22.15
CA TRP A 224 -22.01 6.56 -22.27
C TRP A 224 -23.41 6.03 -21.92
N SER A 225 -23.55 4.71 -21.75
CA SER A 225 -24.78 4.09 -21.25
C SER A 225 -24.91 4.13 -19.72
N ARG A 226 -23.82 4.49 -19.02
CA ARG A 226 -23.79 4.54 -17.55
C ARG A 226 -24.58 5.74 -17.03
N PRO A 227 -25.30 5.63 -15.89
CA PRO A 227 -25.99 6.76 -15.29
C PRO A 227 -24.98 7.84 -14.85
N ILE A 228 -24.98 8.98 -15.55
CA ILE A 228 -24.04 10.07 -15.31
C ILE A 228 -24.41 10.82 -14.03
N VAL A 229 -23.42 10.99 -13.16
CA VAL A 229 -23.50 11.85 -11.96
C VAL A 229 -23.30 13.31 -12.35
N GLY A 230 -22.25 13.58 -13.12
CA GLY A 230 -21.84 14.93 -13.50
C GLY A 230 -20.41 14.98 -14.00
N GLN A 231 -19.88 16.19 -14.14
CA GLN A 231 -18.52 16.44 -14.63
C GLN A 231 -17.74 17.29 -13.63
N ILE A 232 -16.53 16.86 -13.28
CA ILE A 232 -15.57 17.61 -12.45
C ILE A 232 -14.29 17.75 -13.27
N GLY A 233 -13.91 19.00 -13.57
CA GLY A 233 -12.81 19.28 -14.49
C GLY A 233 -13.11 18.69 -15.88
N ARG A 234 -12.20 17.88 -16.40
CA ARG A 234 -12.33 17.21 -17.70
C ARG A 234 -12.87 15.79 -17.59
N HIS A 235 -13.28 15.34 -16.41
CA HIS A 235 -13.82 14.00 -16.21
C HIS A 235 -15.32 13.99 -15.97
N VAL A 236 -16.03 13.18 -16.76
CA VAL A 236 -17.40 12.77 -16.47
C VAL A 236 -17.36 11.58 -15.52
N PHE A 237 -18.23 11.57 -14.51
CA PHE A 237 -18.36 10.52 -13.50
C PHE A 237 -19.72 9.85 -13.61
N ALA A 238 -19.77 8.53 -13.39
CA ALA A 238 -20.98 7.73 -13.52
C ALA A 238 -21.02 6.51 -12.58
N TYR A 239 -22.23 6.03 -12.31
CA TYR A 239 -22.48 4.77 -11.59
C TYR A 239 -22.29 3.53 -12.47
#